data_AF-A0A7W4EH65-F1
#
_entry.id   AF-A0A7W4EH65-F1
#
_cell.length_a   1.000
_cell.length_b   1.000
_cell.length_c   1.000
_cell.angle_alpha   90.00
_cell.angle_beta   90.00
_cell.angle_gamma   90.00
#
_symmetry.space_group_name_H-M   'P 1'
#
loop_
_entity.id
_entity.type
_entity.pdbx_description
1 polymer ?
#
loop_
_entity_poly.entity_id
_entity_poly.type
_entity_poly.pdbx_seq_one_letter_code
_entity_poly.pdbx_strand_id
1 'polypeptide(L)'
;MNAQKYNPDVLTCLANLSNDEVFTPPDVANKMLDTLPNELWSNPEAKFLDPFCKSGVFLREIAKRLLKGLESQIPDLQERIDHIMHHQLYGIGITELTAYLSRRSLYCSTRADGKHSVTEFPDESGNIYFEEIAHTWDKAGKCTYCGVSSENFGEEKREGLAQHAYAFIHDKNPYGNMNFDVIIGNPPYQMGDGGGNGSSATPIYQQFIQQAMKMNPQYLCMIVPSRWFAGGRGLDDFRDEMLNDKRLKEIHDHPNASDLFPGVEVKGGINYFLWQNDYDGECLVKTYEKGECVSEMKRPLKEDNTEVFVRYNEAIPILRKVQAFQEKSFSEFVSSQKPFGLRTFVRGKKESFSDSVILYQSKGIGYINKDEISNNNNWVNLHKIFISYVYGAGEGFPHQILNKPIYGKPNSACTETYLVIGPFANKERCDNIISYINTRFFRFLVLLIKNTQSAPKRVYQFVPQQKFDKPWTDEELYKKYGLTEEEIAYIEKMVRPME
;
A
#
# COMPACT_ATOMS: atom_id res chain seq x y z
N MET A 1 -13.52 49.55 10.12
CA MET A 1 -13.70 48.76 8.89
C MET A 1 -12.46 47.90 8.70
N ASN A 2 -12.44 46.72 9.30
CA ASN A 2 -11.35 45.77 9.08
C ASN A 2 -11.68 44.98 7.81
N ALA A 3 -10.82 45.13 6.82
CA ALA A 3 -10.92 44.44 5.54
C ALA A 3 -10.89 42.93 5.79
N GLN A 4 -12.01 42.27 5.48
CA GLN A 4 -12.05 40.84 5.20
C GLN A 4 -11.00 40.54 4.13
N LYS A 5 -9.92 39.87 4.52
CA LYS A 5 -8.92 39.30 3.63
C LYS A 5 -8.62 37.90 4.16
N TYR A 6 -9.26 36.90 3.60
CA TYR A 6 -8.62 35.96 2.67
C TYR A 6 -9.58 34.80 2.38
N ASN A 7 -9.90 34.60 1.11
CA ASN A 7 -10.64 33.46 0.60
C ASN A 7 -9.57 32.48 0.08
N PRO A 8 -9.45 31.24 0.56
CA PRO A 8 -8.54 30.29 -0.08
C PRO A 8 -8.99 30.15 -1.53
N ASP A 9 -8.07 30.38 -2.47
CA ASP A 9 -8.33 30.25 -3.89
C ASP A 9 -8.94 28.87 -4.15
N VAL A 10 -9.99 28.78 -4.98
CA VAL A 10 -10.63 27.52 -5.36
C VAL A 10 -9.59 26.53 -5.89
N LEU A 11 -8.56 27.02 -6.57
CA LEU A 11 -7.44 26.20 -7.03
C LEU A 11 -6.60 25.64 -5.87
N THR A 12 -6.49 26.36 -4.75
CA THR A 12 -5.82 25.88 -3.54
C THR A 12 -6.66 24.83 -2.82
N CYS A 13 -7.99 24.99 -2.76
CA CYS A 13 -8.89 23.96 -2.27
C CYS A 13 -8.82 22.69 -3.15
N LEU A 14 -8.87 22.84 -4.48
CA LEU A 14 -8.71 21.74 -5.43
C LEU A 14 -7.33 21.08 -5.34
N ALA A 15 -6.25 21.86 -5.15
CA ALA A 15 -4.90 21.34 -4.98
C ALA A 15 -4.75 20.53 -3.68
N ASN A 16 -5.40 20.95 -2.59
CA ASN A 16 -5.40 20.19 -1.34
C ASN A 16 -6.21 18.89 -1.45
N LEU A 17 -7.35 18.89 -2.17
CA LEU A 17 -8.07 17.66 -2.50
C LEU A 17 -7.17 16.73 -3.36
N SER A 18 -6.41 17.27 -4.30
CA SER A 18 -5.61 16.47 -5.24
C SER A 18 -4.47 15.64 -4.62
N ASN A 19 -3.99 16.00 -3.41
CA ASN A 19 -2.91 15.27 -2.75
C ASN A 19 -3.39 14.05 -1.95
N ASP A 20 -4.62 14.08 -1.41
CA ASP A 20 -5.17 13.02 -0.54
C ASP A 20 -6.42 12.34 -1.12
N GLU A 21 -7.04 12.92 -2.15
CA GLU A 21 -8.27 12.45 -2.77
C GLU A 21 -8.08 12.10 -4.25
N VAL A 22 -7.88 10.81 -4.53
CA VAL A 22 -7.86 10.30 -5.90
C VAL A 22 -9.30 10.07 -6.36
N PHE A 23 -9.74 10.80 -7.41
CA PHE A 23 -11.05 10.61 -8.02
C PHE A 23 -11.05 9.38 -8.94
N THR A 24 -12.00 8.46 -8.73
CA THR A 24 -12.13 7.24 -9.54
C THR A 24 -12.77 7.54 -10.90
N PRO A 25 -12.10 7.19 -12.02
CA PRO A 25 -12.70 7.27 -13.35
C PRO A 25 -13.89 6.30 -13.52
N PRO A 26 -14.87 6.61 -14.38
CA PRO A 26 -16.04 5.74 -14.60
C PRO A 26 -15.69 4.34 -15.12
N ASP A 27 -14.65 4.18 -15.93
CA ASP A 27 -14.21 2.88 -16.44
C ASP A 27 -13.62 2.01 -15.32
N VAL A 28 -12.86 2.61 -14.39
CA VAL A 28 -12.35 1.93 -13.20
C VAL A 28 -13.49 1.52 -12.26
N ALA A 29 -14.45 2.43 -12.03
CA ALA A 29 -15.64 2.11 -11.25
C ALA A 29 -16.43 0.94 -11.85
N ASN A 30 -16.61 0.91 -13.18
CA ASN A 30 -17.28 -0.19 -13.86
C ASN A 30 -16.49 -1.50 -13.75
N LYS A 31 -15.16 -1.50 -13.90
CA LYS A 31 -14.31 -2.70 -13.70
C LYS A 31 -14.50 -3.30 -12.30
N MET A 32 -14.59 -2.46 -11.27
CA MET A 32 -14.87 -2.92 -9.90
C MET A 32 -16.28 -3.50 -9.77
N LEU A 33 -17.29 -2.82 -10.32
CA LEU A 33 -18.67 -3.30 -10.31
C LEU A 33 -18.87 -4.59 -11.12
N ASP A 34 -18.04 -4.85 -12.13
CA ASP A 34 -18.08 -6.08 -12.94
C ASP A 34 -17.58 -7.31 -12.17
N THR A 35 -16.94 -7.13 -11.02
CA THR A 35 -16.61 -8.25 -10.10
C THR A 35 -17.83 -8.74 -9.31
N LEU A 36 -18.87 -7.91 -9.20
CA LEU A 36 -20.07 -8.22 -8.44
C LEU A 36 -21.02 -9.13 -9.24
N PRO A 37 -21.79 -10.00 -8.56
CA PRO A 37 -22.78 -10.86 -9.20
C PRO A 37 -23.89 -10.07 -9.89
N ASN A 38 -24.30 -10.50 -11.08
CA ASN A 38 -25.26 -9.79 -11.91
C ASN A 38 -26.67 -9.74 -11.32
N GLU A 39 -27.00 -10.68 -10.43
CA GLU A 39 -28.29 -10.81 -9.77
C GLU A 39 -28.60 -9.58 -8.90
N LEU A 40 -27.57 -8.89 -8.39
CA LEU A 40 -27.72 -7.65 -7.63
C LEU A 40 -28.44 -6.55 -8.43
N TRP A 41 -28.21 -6.47 -9.74
CA TRP A 41 -28.75 -5.41 -10.59
C TRP A 41 -30.26 -5.55 -10.85
N SER A 42 -30.81 -6.73 -10.61
CA SER A 42 -32.24 -7.03 -10.73
C SER A 42 -32.88 -7.31 -9.37
N ASN A 43 -32.22 -7.04 -8.25
CA ASN A 43 -32.78 -7.20 -6.92
C ASN A 43 -33.30 -5.85 -6.40
N PRO A 44 -34.63 -5.66 -6.24
CA PRO A 44 -35.19 -4.39 -5.73
C PRO A 44 -34.82 -4.11 -4.27
N GLU A 45 -34.42 -5.14 -3.50
CA GLU A 45 -34.05 -5.00 -2.09
C GLU A 45 -32.55 -4.79 -1.87
N ALA A 46 -31.73 -4.88 -2.94
CA ALA A 46 -30.28 -4.74 -2.81
C ALA A 46 -29.89 -3.32 -2.36
N LYS A 47 -29.04 -3.23 -1.34
CA LYS A 47 -28.54 -1.97 -0.76
C LYS A 47 -27.04 -1.81 -0.96
N PHE A 48 -26.66 -0.60 -1.38
CA PHE A 48 -25.30 -0.24 -1.74
C PHE A 48 -24.84 0.98 -0.92
N LEU A 49 -23.62 0.92 -0.40
CA LEU A 49 -22.99 2.02 0.32
C LEU A 49 -21.63 2.38 -0.29
N ASP A 50 -21.44 3.66 -0.59
CA ASP A 50 -20.11 4.26 -0.80
C ASP A 50 -19.78 5.18 0.39
N PRO A 51 -18.99 4.72 1.38
CA PRO A 51 -18.82 5.44 2.64
C PRO A 51 -17.78 6.57 2.60
N PHE A 52 -17.27 6.91 1.42
CA PHE A 52 -16.30 7.99 1.22
C PHE A 52 -16.47 8.61 -0.17
N CYS A 53 -17.72 8.86 -0.54
CA CYS A 53 -18.15 9.46 -1.79
C CYS A 53 -17.32 10.69 -2.14
N LYS A 54 -16.63 10.63 -3.28
CA LYS A 54 -15.89 11.76 -3.86
C LYS A 54 -16.73 12.46 -4.93
N SER A 55 -16.74 11.90 -6.15
CA SER A 55 -17.56 12.38 -7.26
C SER A 55 -18.95 11.73 -7.32
N GLY A 56 -19.23 10.75 -6.46
CA GLY A 56 -20.44 9.92 -6.53
C GLY A 56 -20.43 8.91 -7.69
N VAL A 57 -19.27 8.65 -8.30
CA VAL A 57 -19.18 7.80 -9.51
C VAL A 57 -19.68 6.38 -9.28
N PHE A 58 -19.37 5.74 -8.14
CA PHE A 58 -19.82 4.38 -7.87
C PHE A 58 -21.33 4.31 -7.80
N LEU A 59 -21.95 5.17 -6.98
CA LEU A 59 -23.42 5.24 -6.84
C LEU A 59 -24.10 5.56 -8.17
N ARG A 60 -23.54 6.47 -8.98
CA ARG A 60 -24.07 6.79 -10.31
C ARG A 60 -24.04 5.59 -11.25
N GLU A 61 -22.92 4.86 -11.31
CA GLU A 61 -22.82 3.68 -12.18
C GLU A 61 -23.70 2.52 -11.69
N ILE A 62 -23.87 2.35 -10.37
CA ILE A 62 -24.84 1.42 -9.78
C ILE A 62 -26.26 1.81 -10.19
N ALA A 63 -26.64 3.09 -10.05
CA ALA A 63 -27.97 3.58 -10.42
C ALA A 63 -28.30 3.25 -11.88
N LYS A 64 -27.34 3.41 -12.81
CA LYS A 64 -27.52 3.05 -14.23
C LYS A 64 -27.78 1.55 -14.41
N ARG A 65 -27.09 0.68 -13.66
CA ARG A 65 -27.30 -0.77 -13.72
C ARG A 65 -28.67 -1.16 -13.15
N LEU A 66 -29.06 -0.61 -12.00
CA LEU A 66 -30.36 -0.85 -11.37
C LEU A 66 -31.53 -0.33 -12.21
N LEU A 67 -31.42 0.86 -12.80
CA LEU A 67 -32.44 1.41 -13.70
C LEU A 67 -32.74 0.44 -14.84
N LYS A 68 -31.72 -0.15 -15.44
CA LYS A 68 -31.91 -1.18 -16.48
C LYS A 68 -32.42 -2.51 -15.90
N GLY A 69 -31.81 -2.98 -14.82
CA GLY A 69 -32.08 -4.32 -14.28
C GLY A 69 -33.43 -4.47 -13.57
N LEU A 70 -34.05 -3.37 -13.14
CA LEU A 70 -35.37 -3.34 -12.49
C LEU A 70 -36.53 -3.00 -13.43
N GLU A 71 -36.27 -2.77 -14.73
CA GLU A 71 -37.30 -2.34 -15.70
C GLU A 71 -38.53 -3.25 -15.78
N SER A 72 -38.34 -4.56 -15.67
CA SER A 72 -39.45 -5.52 -15.70
C SER A 72 -40.26 -5.58 -14.41
N GLN A 73 -39.67 -5.18 -13.28
CA GLN A 73 -40.28 -5.23 -11.95
C GLN A 73 -40.92 -3.91 -11.55
N ILE A 74 -40.32 -2.78 -11.94
CA ILE A 74 -40.83 -1.43 -11.73
C ILE A 74 -40.82 -0.71 -13.10
N PRO A 75 -41.88 -0.90 -13.91
CA PRO A 75 -41.91 -0.40 -15.30
C PRO A 75 -41.95 1.13 -15.40
N ASP A 76 -42.64 1.79 -14.46
CA ASP A 76 -42.66 3.25 -14.43
C ASP A 76 -41.26 3.80 -14.10
N LEU A 77 -40.78 4.73 -14.93
CA LEU A 77 -39.43 5.26 -14.79
C LEU A 77 -39.27 6.08 -13.52
N GLN A 78 -40.26 6.90 -13.16
CA GLN A 78 -40.16 7.78 -12.01
C GLN A 78 -40.25 6.97 -10.70
N GLU A 79 -41.22 6.05 -10.60
CA GLU A 79 -41.32 5.14 -9.45
C GLU A 79 -40.04 4.33 -9.24
N ARG A 80 -39.41 3.88 -10.32
CA ARG A 80 -38.13 3.16 -10.26
C ARG A 80 -36.97 4.06 -9.84
N ILE A 81 -36.92 5.31 -10.32
CA ILE A 81 -35.91 6.29 -9.86
C ILE A 81 -36.08 6.54 -8.37
N ASP A 82 -37.30 6.81 -7.91
CA ASP A 82 -37.61 7.07 -6.51
C ASP A 82 -37.19 5.85 -5.65
N HIS A 83 -37.60 4.65 -6.03
CA HIS A 83 -37.23 3.40 -5.35
C HIS A 83 -35.71 3.25 -5.20
N ILE A 84 -34.95 3.39 -6.29
CA ILE A 84 -33.49 3.25 -6.28
C ILE A 84 -32.85 4.30 -5.36
N MET A 85 -33.26 5.55 -5.49
CA MET A 85 -32.62 6.67 -4.79
C MET A 85 -32.95 6.69 -3.30
N HIS A 86 -34.18 6.33 -2.91
CA HIS A 86 -34.63 6.34 -1.52
C HIS A 86 -34.24 5.08 -0.75
N HIS A 87 -34.18 3.92 -1.41
CA HIS A 87 -34.12 2.62 -0.72
C HIS A 87 -32.87 1.78 -1.02
N GLN A 88 -32.12 2.08 -2.10
CA GLN A 88 -30.99 1.24 -2.51
C GLN A 88 -29.63 1.92 -2.43
N LEU A 89 -29.54 3.24 -2.62
CA LEU A 89 -28.26 3.94 -2.74
C LEU A 89 -27.97 4.87 -1.56
N TYR A 90 -26.83 4.64 -0.90
CA TYR A 90 -26.39 5.39 0.26
C TYR A 90 -24.94 5.81 0.13
N GLY A 91 -24.60 6.99 0.64
CA GLY A 91 -23.24 7.52 0.55
C GLY A 91 -22.88 8.46 1.69
N ILE A 92 -21.58 8.55 1.96
CA ILE A 92 -21.02 9.50 2.93
C ILE A 92 -19.94 10.32 2.22
N GLY A 93 -20.13 11.63 2.09
CA GLY A 93 -19.10 12.53 1.58
C GLY A 93 -17.93 12.64 2.55
N ILE A 94 -16.73 12.89 2.04
CA ILE A 94 -15.53 13.09 2.88
C ILE A 94 -15.31 14.57 3.22
N THR A 95 -15.71 15.46 2.33
CA THR A 95 -15.75 16.92 2.49
C THR A 95 -17.09 17.45 1.99
N GLU A 96 -17.43 18.68 2.38
CA GLU A 96 -18.65 19.36 1.91
C GLU A 96 -18.70 19.41 0.38
N LEU A 97 -17.57 19.71 -0.27
CA LEU A 97 -17.49 19.74 -1.73
C LEU A 97 -17.79 18.37 -2.34
N THR A 98 -17.19 17.30 -1.82
CA THR A 98 -17.44 15.95 -2.34
C THR A 98 -18.87 15.48 -2.10
N ALA A 99 -19.52 15.91 -1.02
CA ALA A 99 -20.92 15.66 -0.80
C ALA A 99 -21.79 16.36 -1.87
N TYR A 100 -21.51 17.65 -2.16
CA TYR A 100 -22.20 18.37 -3.23
C TYR A 100 -21.98 17.75 -4.61
N LEU A 101 -20.74 17.35 -4.94
CA LEU A 101 -20.42 16.68 -6.20
C LEU A 101 -21.15 15.35 -6.32
N SER A 102 -21.18 14.57 -5.24
CA SER A 102 -21.85 13.26 -5.21
C SER A 102 -23.37 13.39 -5.37
N ARG A 103 -24.00 14.34 -4.68
CA ARG A 103 -25.42 14.68 -4.88
C ARG A 103 -25.67 15.14 -6.31
N ARG A 104 -24.83 16.04 -6.86
CA ARG A 104 -24.98 16.51 -8.25
C ARG A 104 -24.89 15.38 -9.27
N SER A 105 -24.02 14.40 -9.03
CA SER A 105 -23.84 13.24 -9.90
C SER A 105 -24.97 12.23 -9.79
N LEU A 106 -25.51 12.02 -8.59
CA LEU A 106 -26.53 11.00 -8.33
C LEU A 106 -27.96 11.53 -8.53
N TYR A 107 -28.25 12.69 -7.95
CA TYR A 107 -29.59 13.31 -7.94
C TYR A 107 -29.79 14.35 -9.04
N CYS A 108 -28.77 14.65 -9.84
CA CYS A 108 -28.74 15.77 -10.80
C CYS A 108 -28.83 17.18 -10.16
N SER A 109 -28.78 17.27 -8.82
CA SER A 109 -28.85 18.51 -8.05
C SER A 109 -27.85 18.48 -6.89
N THR A 110 -27.25 19.61 -6.52
CA THR A 110 -26.35 19.69 -5.35
C THR A 110 -27.10 19.56 -4.03
N ARG A 111 -28.42 19.78 -4.05
CA ARG A 111 -29.34 19.55 -2.93
C ARG A 111 -30.42 18.55 -3.33
N ALA A 112 -30.64 17.55 -2.50
CA ALA A 112 -31.63 16.49 -2.76
C ALA A 112 -33.09 17.00 -2.71
N ASP A 113 -33.37 18.01 -1.88
CA ASP A 113 -34.64 18.76 -1.81
C ASP A 113 -34.80 19.83 -2.91
N GLY A 114 -33.82 19.96 -3.81
CA GLY A 114 -33.83 21.00 -4.83
C GLY A 114 -34.78 20.68 -5.98
N LYS A 115 -35.39 21.71 -6.58
CA LYS A 115 -36.30 21.62 -7.74
C LYS A 115 -35.73 20.92 -9.00
N HIS A 116 -34.41 20.68 -9.02
CA HIS A 116 -33.71 20.02 -10.13
C HIS A 116 -33.30 18.59 -9.78
N SER A 117 -33.63 18.12 -8.58
CA SER A 117 -33.42 16.74 -8.18
C SER A 117 -34.30 15.82 -9.03
N VAL A 118 -33.78 14.67 -9.43
CA VAL A 118 -34.56 13.65 -10.18
C VAL A 118 -35.61 12.95 -9.32
N THR A 119 -35.56 13.16 -8.01
CA THR A 119 -36.50 12.62 -7.02
C THR A 119 -36.59 13.58 -5.84
N GLU A 120 -37.73 13.61 -5.15
CA GLU A 120 -37.93 14.49 -3.99
C GLU A 120 -37.41 13.85 -2.70
N PHE A 121 -36.62 14.60 -1.94
CA PHE A 121 -36.20 14.22 -0.58
C PHE A 121 -36.73 15.24 0.44
N PRO A 122 -36.94 14.82 1.70
CA PRO A 122 -37.40 15.71 2.76
C PRO A 122 -36.34 16.72 3.21
N ASP A 123 -35.07 16.49 2.88
CA ASP A 123 -33.93 17.32 3.26
C ASP A 123 -32.89 17.43 2.13
N GLU A 124 -31.94 18.33 2.30
CA GLU A 124 -30.92 18.64 1.30
C GLU A 124 -29.89 17.53 1.06
N SER A 125 -29.75 16.61 2.01
CA SER A 125 -28.74 15.55 1.98
C SER A 125 -29.25 14.32 1.24
N GLY A 126 -30.54 14.01 1.40
CA GLY A 126 -31.07 12.71 1.01
C GLY A 126 -30.23 11.60 1.63
N ASN A 127 -29.90 10.57 0.84
CA ASN A 127 -29.04 9.48 1.29
C ASN A 127 -27.53 9.75 1.11
N ILE A 128 -27.13 10.98 0.76
CA ILE A 128 -25.71 11.39 0.70
C ILE A 128 -25.39 12.29 1.90
N TYR A 129 -24.93 11.67 2.97
CA TYR A 129 -24.66 12.33 4.24
C TYR A 129 -23.28 12.99 4.24
N PHE A 130 -23.18 14.14 4.90
CA PHE A 130 -21.91 14.75 5.30
C PHE A 130 -22.14 15.62 6.53
N GLU A 131 -21.24 15.51 7.50
CA GLU A 131 -21.17 16.40 8.65
C GLU A 131 -19.68 16.64 8.95
N GLU A 132 -19.32 17.90 9.18
CA GLU A 132 -17.98 18.23 9.63
C GLU A 132 -17.82 17.82 11.09
N ILE A 133 -16.94 16.84 11.34
CA ILE A 133 -16.69 16.32 12.69
C ILE A 133 -15.24 16.56 13.12
N ALA A 134 -15.07 16.78 14.42
CA ALA A 134 -13.77 17.00 15.03
C ALA A 134 -13.14 15.68 15.51
N HIS A 135 -11.81 15.62 15.47
CA HIS A 135 -11.05 14.57 16.12
C HIS A 135 -11.23 14.59 17.65
N THR A 136 -11.29 13.41 18.26
CA THR A 136 -11.25 13.24 19.72
C THR A 136 -9.86 12.78 20.16
N TRP A 137 -9.17 13.57 20.97
CA TRP A 137 -7.77 13.37 21.36
C TRP A 137 -7.61 12.62 22.69
N ASP A 138 -6.64 11.72 22.76
CA ASP A 138 -6.20 11.09 24.00
C ASP A 138 -5.19 11.95 24.79
N LYS A 139 -4.74 11.46 25.95
CA LYS A 139 -3.77 12.17 26.81
C LYS A 139 -2.40 12.38 26.15
N ALA A 140 -2.08 11.61 25.11
CA ALA A 140 -0.83 11.71 24.36
C ALA A 140 -1.00 12.56 23.07
N GLY A 141 -2.15 13.21 22.88
CA GLY A 141 -2.44 14.01 21.69
C GLY A 141 -2.74 13.19 20.45
N LYS A 142 -3.06 11.89 20.58
CA LYS A 142 -3.45 11.04 19.44
C LYS A 142 -4.96 10.94 19.32
N CYS A 143 -5.49 10.94 18.10
CA CYS A 143 -6.90 10.71 17.88
C CYS A 143 -7.27 9.29 18.32
N THR A 144 -8.27 9.18 19.17
CA THR A 144 -8.78 7.91 19.74
C THR A 144 -9.31 6.94 18.69
N TYR A 145 -9.71 7.43 17.51
CA TYR A 145 -10.26 6.62 16.42
C TYR A 145 -9.22 6.29 15.36
N CYS A 146 -8.56 7.30 14.80
CA CYS A 146 -7.65 7.11 13.66
C CYS A 146 -6.16 7.19 14.00
N GLY A 147 -5.80 7.51 15.24
CA GLY A 147 -4.42 7.50 15.72
C GLY A 147 -3.53 8.66 15.24
N VAL A 148 -4.06 9.59 14.42
CA VAL A 148 -3.31 10.78 13.98
C VAL A 148 -2.92 11.66 15.17
N SER A 149 -1.79 12.36 15.07
CA SER A 149 -1.32 13.28 16.13
C SER A 149 -1.98 14.65 15.97
N SER A 150 -2.38 15.28 17.07
CA SER A 150 -2.87 16.66 17.10
C SER A 150 -1.81 17.66 16.62
N GLU A 151 -0.52 17.33 16.75
CA GLU A 151 0.60 18.14 16.27
C GLU A 151 0.56 18.35 14.75
N ASN A 152 0.00 17.40 14.00
CA ASN A 152 -0.13 17.49 12.53
C ASN A 152 -1.11 18.59 12.09
N PHE A 153 -1.92 19.11 13.01
CA PHE A 153 -2.96 20.09 12.71
C PHE A 153 -2.57 21.54 13.12
N GLY A 154 -1.39 21.74 13.72
CA GLY A 154 -0.83 23.04 14.12
C GLY A 154 -1.53 23.72 15.31
N GLU A 155 -0.81 24.62 16.01
CA GLU A 155 -1.38 25.42 17.13
C GLU A 155 -2.29 26.55 16.64
N GLU A 156 -2.06 27.07 15.44
CA GLU A 156 -2.98 27.98 14.78
C GLU A 156 -3.98 27.17 13.96
N LYS A 157 -5.27 27.27 14.31
CA LYS A 157 -6.38 26.96 13.39
C LYS A 157 -6.16 27.78 12.13
N ARG A 158 -5.44 27.23 11.14
CA ARG A 158 -5.35 27.85 9.82
C ARG A 158 -6.75 27.83 9.24
N GLU A 159 -7.43 28.97 9.26
CA GLU A 159 -8.74 29.15 8.64
C GLU A 159 -8.68 28.64 7.19
N GLY A 160 -9.49 27.63 6.86
CA GLY A 160 -9.65 27.11 5.51
C GLY A 160 -8.95 25.79 5.17
N LEU A 161 -8.19 25.17 6.09
CA LEU A 161 -7.79 23.76 5.94
C LEU A 161 -8.73 22.90 6.80
N ALA A 162 -9.50 22.03 6.15
CA ALA A 162 -10.46 21.18 6.83
C ALA A 162 -9.74 20.18 7.75
N GLN A 163 -9.72 20.45 9.06
CA GLN A 163 -9.20 19.57 10.12
C GLN A 163 -10.23 18.47 10.46
N HIS A 164 -10.79 17.84 9.42
CA HIS A 164 -11.99 17.01 9.55
C HIS A 164 -11.63 15.55 9.83
N ALA A 165 -12.34 14.97 10.79
CA ALA A 165 -12.41 13.53 10.97
C ALA A 165 -13.41 12.92 9.97
N TYR A 166 -13.34 11.60 9.75
CA TYR A 166 -14.20 10.92 8.79
C TYR A 166 -15.33 10.20 9.51
N ALA A 167 -16.57 10.62 9.28
CA ALA A 167 -17.76 10.12 9.99
C ALA A 167 -17.82 8.58 10.04
N PHE A 168 -17.46 7.91 8.95
CA PHE A 168 -17.48 6.46 8.84
C PHE A 168 -16.61 5.74 9.88
N ILE A 169 -15.43 6.28 10.20
CA ILE A 169 -14.45 5.66 11.11
C ILE A 169 -14.36 6.36 12.49
N HIS A 170 -15.21 7.37 12.76
CA HIS A 170 -15.18 8.19 13.99
C HIS A 170 -16.51 8.18 14.77
N ASP A 171 -17.12 7.00 14.99
CA ASP A 171 -18.36 6.79 15.77
C ASP A 171 -19.54 7.70 15.39
N LYS A 172 -19.53 8.16 14.13
CA LYS A 172 -20.53 9.06 13.54
C LYS A 172 -21.05 8.51 12.22
N ASN A 173 -20.95 7.19 12.03
CA ASN A 173 -21.49 6.55 10.83
C ASN A 173 -23.03 6.62 10.85
N PRO A 174 -23.67 7.42 9.98
CA PRO A 174 -25.13 7.57 9.95
C PRO A 174 -25.84 6.26 9.61
N TYR A 175 -25.14 5.32 8.97
CA TYR A 175 -25.68 4.07 8.48
C TYR A 175 -25.19 2.84 9.27
N GLY A 176 -24.62 3.04 10.46
CA GLY A 176 -24.03 1.96 11.27
C GLY A 176 -25.01 0.85 11.68
N ASN A 177 -26.32 1.13 11.69
CA ASN A 177 -27.37 0.16 12.03
C ASN A 177 -28.09 -0.42 10.80
N MET A 178 -27.60 -0.13 9.58
CA MET A 178 -28.16 -0.64 8.34
C MET A 178 -27.36 -1.84 7.82
N ASN A 179 -28.06 -2.78 7.20
CA ASN A 179 -27.43 -3.88 6.47
C ASN A 179 -27.31 -3.48 4.99
N PHE A 180 -26.12 -3.71 4.42
CA PHE A 180 -25.82 -3.45 3.02
C PHE A 180 -25.40 -4.74 2.34
N ASP A 181 -25.89 -4.98 1.12
CA ASP A 181 -25.41 -6.09 0.30
C ASP A 181 -24.01 -5.78 -0.24
N VAL A 182 -23.75 -4.52 -0.59
CA VAL A 182 -22.47 -4.09 -1.15
C VAL A 182 -21.97 -2.83 -0.46
N ILE A 183 -20.74 -2.87 0.04
CA ILE A 183 -19.97 -1.66 0.37
C ILE A 183 -18.85 -1.52 -0.66
N ILE A 184 -18.76 -0.38 -1.33
CA ILE A 184 -17.82 -0.17 -2.44
C ILE A 184 -17.20 1.22 -2.44
N GLY A 185 -15.90 1.29 -2.75
CA GLY A 185 -15.33 2.42 -3.46
C GLY A 185 -13.85 2.69 -3.20
N ASN A 186 -13.46 3.96 -3.20
CA ASN A 186 -12.08 4.43 -3.08
C ASN A 186 -11.88 5.25 -1.78
N PRO A 187 -11.40 4.65 -0.68
CA PRO A 187 -11.17 5.38 0.58
C PRO A 187 -10.02 6.40 0.48
N PRO A 188 -9.95 7.39 1.38
CA PRO A 188 -8.74 8.20 1.57
C PRO A 188 -7.53 7.32 1.89
N TYR A 189 -6.39 7.54 1.23
CA TYR A 189 -5.22 6.67 1.40
C TYR A 189 -4.37 7.05 2.62
N GLN A 190 -4.30 8.34 2.93
CA GLN A 190 -3.51 8.91 4.01
C GLN A 190 -4.21 10.18 4.50
N MET A 191 -3.83 10.64 5.70
CA MET A 191 -4.21 11.98 6.19
C MET A 191 -3.02 12.92 6.03
N GLY A 192 -3.22 14.06 5.33
CA GLY A 192 -2.21 15.10 5.18
C GLY A 192 -1.74 15.67 6.52
N ASP A 193 -0.43 15.89 6.65
CA ASP A 193 0.24 16.43 7.85
C ASP A 193 0.48 17.95 7.77
N GLY A 194 -0.22 18.65 6.87
CA GLY A 194 -0.18 20.12 6.77
C GLY A 194 1.18 20.73 6.39
N GLY A 195 2.19 19.93 6.01
CA GLY A 195 3.53 20.48 5.72
C GLY A 195 4.67 19.51 5.40
N GLY A 196 4.42 18.33 4.82
CA GLY A 196 5.48 17.41 4.42
C GLY A 196 5.35 16.87 2.98
N ASN A 197 6.48 16.55 2.33
CA ASN A 197 6.47 15.68 1.16
C ASN A 197 5.93 14.32 1.63
N GLY A 198 4.66 13.99 1.36
CA GLY A 198 3.81 12.88 1.87
C GLY A 198 4.40 11.45 1.96
N SER A 199 5.69 11.29 1.65
CA SER A 199 6.55 10.16 1.95
C SER A 199 6.66 9.74 3.42
N SER A 200 6.02 10.42 4.39
CA SER A 200 5.99 10.06 5.83
C SER A 200 4.58 9.88 6.39
N ALA A 201 3.53 10.10 5.59
CA ALA A 201 2.15 10.02 6.06
C ALA A 201 1.76 8.58 6.44
N THR A 202 0.96 8.46 7.50
CA THR A 202 0.46 7.17 7.99
C THR A 202 -0.75 6.76 7.15
N PRO A 203 -0.78 5.53 6.61
CA PRO A 203 -1.95 5.00 5.92
C PRO A 203 -3.20 5.05 6.80
N ILE A 204 -4.35 5.37 6.22
CA ILE A 204 -5.65 5.35 6.93
C ILE A 204 -6.71 4.44 6.28
N TYR A 205 -6.52 4.07 5.00
CA TYR A 205 -7.49 3.25 4.25
C TYR A 205 -7.83 1.91 4.93
N GLN A 206 -6.90 1.33 5.70
CA GLN A 206 -7.13 0.09 6.44
C GLN A 206 -8.25 0.22 7.47
N GLN A 207 -8.40 1.40 8.09
CA GLN A 207 -9.45 1.64 9.09
C GLN A 207 -10.82 1.64 8.44
N PHE A 208 -10.93 2.19 7.21
CA PHE A 208 -12.18 2.15 6.43
C PHE A 208 -12.55 0.73 6.03
N ILE A 209 -11.57 -0.08 5.59
CA ILE A 209 -11.80 -1.48 5.24
C ILE A 209 -12.28 -2.27 6.46
N GLN A 210 -11.57 -2.16 7.59
CA GLN A 210 -11.94 -2.85 8.84
C GLN A 210 -13.33 -2.42 9.33
N GLN A 211 -13.67 -1.14 9.22
CA GLN A 211 -14.99 -0.65 9.59
C GLN A 211 -16.09 -1.15 8.65
N ALA A 212 -15.83 -1.20 7.34
CA ALA A 212 -16.77 -1.78 6.38
C ALA A 212 -17.00 -3.27 6.63
N MET A 213 -15.94 -4.03 6.94
CA MET A 213 -16.06 -5.46 7.30
C MET A 213 -16.89 -5.66 8.58
N LYS A 214 -16.79 -4.77 9.57
CA LYS A 214 -17.63 -4.82 10.80
C LYS A 214 -19.11 -4.59 10.53
N MET A 215 -19.47 -3.87 9.46
CA MET A 215 -20.86 -3.73 9.03
C MET A 215 -21.41 -5.01 8.36
N ASN A 216 -20.58 -6.04 8.21
CA ASN A 216 -20.95 -7.37 7.73
C ASN A 216 -21.75 -7.36 6.40
N PRO A 217 -21.27 -6.66 5.35
CA PRO A 217 -21.95 -6.68 4.06
C PRO A 217 -21.81 -8.04 3.39
N GLN A 218 -22.63 -8.34 2.38
CA GLN A 218 -22.44 -9.55 1.57
C GLN A 218 -21.17 -9.44 0.70
N TYR A 219 -20.93 -8.27 0.12
CA TYR A 219 -19.76 -7.97 -0.71
C TYR A 219 -19.08 -6.68 -0.26
N LEU A 220 -17.75 -6.69 -0.29
CA LEU A 220 -16.91 -5.54 -0.05
C LEU A 220 -15.92 -5.38 -1.20
N CYS A 221 -15.96 -4.23 -1.88
CA CYS A 221 -15.06 -3.92 -2.98
C CYS A 221 -14.33 -2.59 -2.77
N MET A 222 -13.02 -2.62 -2.61
CA MET A 222 -12.24 -1.43 -2.29
C MET A 222 -11.05 -1.30 -3.23
N ILE A 223 -10.76 -0.09 -3.67
CA ILE A 223 -9.53 0.24 -4.41
C ILE A 223 -8.54 0.96 -3.49
N VAL A 224 -7.36 0.38 -3.28
CA VAL A 224 -6.37 0.84 -2.28
C VAL A 224 -4.92 0.59 -2.75
N PRO A 225 -3.93 1.31 -2.20
CA PRO A 225 -2.52 1.08 -2.56
C PRO A 225 -2.05 -0.35 -2.24
N SER A 226 -1.32 -1.00 -3.15
CA SER A 226 -0.81 -2.39 -2.97
C SER A 226 0.32 -2.52 -1.95
N ARG A 227 0.70 -1.44 -1.26
CA ARG A 227 1.75 -1.47 -0.23
C ARG A 227 1.41 -2.38 0.96
N TRP A 228 0.12 -2.61 1.23
CA TRP A 228 -0.31 -3.49 2.33
C TRP A 228 0.15 -4.94 2.12
N PHE A 229 0.37 -5.38 0.87
CA PHE A 229 0.88 -6.73 0.55
C PHE A 229 2.14 -7.12 1.33
N ALA A 230 3.09 -6.20 1.52
CA ALA A 230 4.30 -6.45 2.31
C ALA A 230 4.29 -5.80 3.71
N GLY A 231 3.24 -5.04 4.05
CA GLY A 231 3.10 -4.36 5.34
C GLY A 231 4.09 -3.22 5.55
N GLY A 232 4.42 -2.96 6.82
CA GLY A 232 5.19 -1.80 7.30
C GLY A 232 4.34 -0.53 7.44
N ARG A 233 4.89 0.49 8.12
CA ARG A 233 4.21 1.78 8.40
C ARG A 233 2.83 1.64 9.05
N GLY A 234 2.66 0.67 9.96
CA GLY A 234 1.40 0.44 10.67
C GLY A 234 0.39 -0.45 9.92
N LEU A 235 0.80 -1.09 8.82
CA LEU A 235 -0.05 -2.00 8.05
C LEU A 235 0.21 -3.49 8.35
N ASP A 236 1.15 -3.82 9.23
CA ASP A 236 1.52 -5.23 9.48
C ASP A 236 0.32 -6.02 10.06
N ASP A 237 -0.39 -5.48 11.06
CA ASP A 237 -1.58 -6.12 11.64
C ASP A 237 -2.73 -6.25 10.61
N PHE A 238 -2.97 -5.20 9.83
CA PHE A 238 -4.00 -5.20 8.78
C PHE A 238 -3.68 -6.22 7.68
N ARG A 239 -2.42 -6.30 7.25
CA ARG A 239 -1.96 -7.31 6.29
C ARG A 239 -2.18 -8.70 6.84
N ASP A 240 -1.81 -8.94 8.10
CA ASP A 240 -1.96 -10.24 8.72
C ASP A 240 -3.45 -10.61 8.86
N GLU A 241 -4.33 -9.67 9.20
CA GLU A 241 -5.78 -9.86 9.16
C GLU A 241 -6.26 -10.28 7.76
N MET A 242 -5.94 -9.49 6.73
CA MET A 242 -6.37 -9.75 5.35
C MET A 242 -5.81 -11.06 4.78
N LEU A 243 -4.55 -11.40 5.07
CA LEU A 243 -3.91 -12.62 4.58
C LEU A 243 -4.47 -13.90 5.19
N ASN A 244 -5.03 -13.82 6.40
CA ASN A 244 -5.67 -14.95 7.07
C ASN A 244 -7.19 -14.99 6.81
N ASP A 245 -7.76 -14.00 6.12
CA ASP A 245 -9.18 -13.98 5.77
C ASP A 245 -9.44 -14.70 4.43
N LYS A 246 -10.09 -15.85 4.50
CA LYS A 246 -10.45 -16.67 3.32
C LYS A 246 -11.61 -16.13 2.50
N ARG A 247 -12.23 -15.04 2.95
CA ARG A 247 -13.34 -14.36 2.26
C ARG A 247 -12.88 -13.41 1.17
N LEU A 248 -11.56 -13.14 1.06
CA LEU A 248 -11.01 -12.38 -0.05
C LEU A 248 -11.00 -13.26 -1.32
N LYS A 249 -11.96 -13.00 -2.20
CA LYS A 249 -12.26 -13.83 -3.38
C LYS A 249 -11.39 -13.46 -4.58
N GLU A 250 -11.20 -12.17 -4.83
CA GLU A 250 -10.43 -11.67 -5.97
C GLU A 250 -9.53 -10.49 -5.58
N ILE A 251 -8.33 -10.45 -6.15
CA ILE A 251 -7.42 -9.30 -6.13
C ILE A 251 -7.05 -8.96 -7.57
N HIS A 252 -7.25 -7.70 -7.95
CA HIS A 252 -6.86 -7.13 -9.23
C HIS A 252 -5.75 -6.12 -9.00
N ASP A 253 -4.51 -6.57 -9.17
CA ASP A 253 -3.32 -5.78 -8.89
C ASP A 253 -2.80 -5.04 -10.13
N HIS A 254 -2.49 -3.77 -9.95
CA HIS A 254 -1.90 -2.88 -10.93
C HIS A 254 -0.57 -2.34 -10.38
N PRO A 255 0.57 -2.93 -10.78
CA PRO A 255 1.90 -2.44 -10.41
C PRO A 255 2.15 -0.97 -10.72
N ASN A 256 1.57 -0.47 -11.81
CA ASN A 256 1.58 0.94 -12.15
C ASN A 256 0.20 1.57 -11.87
N ALA A 257 0.13 2.50 -10.92
CA ALA A 257 -1.11 3.19 -10.59
C ALA A 257 -1.65 4.07 -11.73
N SER A 258 -0.76 4.52 -12.64
CA SER A 258 -1.15 5.31 -13.82
C SER A 258 -2.04 4.53 -14.79
N ASP A 259 -2.05 3.20 -14.72
CA ASP A 259 -2.91 2.35 -15.54
C ASP A 259 -4.40 2.52 -15.18
N LEU A 260 -4.70 2.92 -13.95
CA LEU A 260 -6.07 3.21 -13.47
C LEU A 260 -6.30 4.72 -13.29
N PHE A 261 -5.27 5.47 -12.92
CA PHE A 261 -5.37 6.89 -12.59
C PHE A 261 -4.30 7.68 -13.35
N PRO A 262 -4.56 8.08 -14.61
CA PRO A 262 -3.60 8.82 -15.41
C PRO A 262 -3.13 10.09 -14.69
N GLY A 263 -1.81 10.25 -14.52
CA GLY A 263 -1.19 11.40 -13.85
C GLY A 263 -1.07 11.28 -12.32
N VAL A 264 -1.49 10.16 -11.72
CA VAL A 264 -1.35 9.91 -10.27
C VAL A 264 -0.22 8.91 -10.01
N GLU A 265 0.81 9.34 -9.27
CA GLU A 265 1.93 8.48 -8.89
C GLU A 265 1.72 7.87 -7.49
N VAL A 266 1.21 6.64 -7.43
CA VAL A 266 1.14 5.86 -6.18
C VAL A 266 2.25 4.81 -6.17
N LYS A 267 3.35 5.12 -5.46
CA LYS A 267 4.48 4.18 -5.31
C LYS A 267 4.04 2.87 -4.66
N GLY A 268 4.44 1.76 -5.29
CA GLY A 268 4.07 0.40 -4.92
C GLY A 268 2.88 -0.16 -5.71
N GLY A 269 2.21 0.67 -6.51
CA GLY A 269 1.02 0.29 -7.28
C GLY A 269 -0.25 0.35 -6.46
N ILE A 270 -1.35 -0.05 -7.10
CA ILE A 270 -2.71 -0.01 -6.58
C ILE A 270 -3.40 -1.33 -6.89
N ASN A 271 -4.35 -1.74 -6.07
CA ASN A 271 -5.20 -2.89 -6.33
C ASN A 271 -6.64 -2.52 -6.01
N TYR A 272 -7.57 -3.23 -6.63
CA TYR A 272 -8.90 -3.39 -6.07
C TYR A 272 -9.15 -4.86 -5.79
N PHE A 273 -10.01 -5.14 -4.82
CA PHE A 273 -10.34 -6.51 -4.43
C PHE A 273 -11.84 -6.70 -4.31
N LEU A 274 -12.26 -7.96 -4.39
CA LEU A 274 -13.58 -8.42 -4.01
C LEU A 274 -13.46 -9.33 -2.80
N TRP A 275 -14.09 -8.92 -1.71
CA TRP A 275 -14.31 -9.74 -0.52
C TRP A 275 -15.79 -10.13 -0.47
N GLN A 276 -16.08 -11.37 -0.10
CA GLN A 276 -17.43 -11.92 -0.06
C GLN A 276 -17.63 -12.69 1.25
N ASN A 277 -18.66 -12.33 2.02
CA ASN A 277 -18.79 -12.76 3.41
C ASN A 277 -18.89 -14.28 3.63
N ASP A 278 -19.54 -14.97 2.70
CA ASP A 278 -19.75 -16.43 2.73
C ASP A 278 -18.73 -17.19 1.85
N TYR A 279 -17.70 -16.51 1.33
CA TYR A 279 -16.65 -17.17 0.56
C TYR A 279 -15.63 -17.86 1.47
N ASP A 280 -15.35 -19.14 1.18
CA ASP A 280 -14.28 -19.91 1.82
C ASP A 280 -13.50 -20.63 0.72
N GLY A 281 -12.39 -20.02 0.28
CA GLY A 281 -11.59 -20.59 -0.79
C GLY A 281 -10.30 -19.84 -1.11
N GLU A 282 -9.61 -20.31 -2.15
CA GLU A 282 -8.45 -19.63 -2.70
C GLU A 282 -8.83 -18.32 -3.39
N CYS A 283 -7.97 -17.31 -3.29
CA CYS A 283 -8.17 -16.03 -3.96
C CYS A 283 -7.75 -16.13 -5.43
N LEU A 284 -8.55 -15.53 -6.32
CA LEU A 284 -8.14 -15.27 -7.69
C LEU A 284 -7.26 -14.02 -7.73
N VAL A 285 -6.00 -14.15 -8.12
CA VAL A 285 -5.05 -13.04 -8.20
C VAL A 285 -4.76 -12.73 -9.66
N LYS A 286 -5.17 -11.54 -10.10
CA LYS A 286 -4.93 -11.01 -11.44
C LYS A 286 -3.94 -9.85 -11.39
N THR A 287 -2.99 -9.83 -12.31
CA THR A 287 -2.06 -8.72 -12.48
C THR A 287 -2.27 -8.07 -13.84
N TYR A 288 -2.37 -6.75 -13.85
CA TYR A 288 -2.61 -5.96 -15.04
C TYR A 288 -1.42 -5.05 -15.34
N GLU A 289 -1.04 -4.96 -16.61
CA GLU A 289 -0.07 -4.00 -17.10
C GLU A 289 -0.64 -3.30 -18.35
N LYS A 290 -0.63 -1.96 -18.36
CA LYS A 290 -1.16 -1.16 -19.47
C LYS A 290 -2.63 -1.48 -19.83
N GLY A 291 -3.41 -1.86 -18.83
CA GLY A 291 -4.83 -2.21 -18.96
C GLY A 291 -5.11 -3.66 -19.35
N GLU A 292 -4.10 -4.46 -19.68
CA GLU A 292 -4.25 -5.86 -20.08
C GLU A 292 -3.94 -6.80 -18.91
N CYS A 293 -4.71 -7.89 -18.77
CA CYS A 293 -4.43 -8.92 -17.77
C CYS A 293 -3.25 -9.78 -18.24
N VAL A 294 -2.08 -9.61 -17.62
CA VAL A 294 -0.84 -10.30 -18.00
C VAL A 294 -0.58 -11.56 -17.19
N SER A 295 -1.26 -11.73 -16.05
CA SER A 295 -1.12 -12.89 -15.19
C SER A 295 -2.40 -13.15 -14.40
N GLU A 296 -2.75 -14.42 -14.23
CA GLU A 296 -3.91 -14.87 -13.46
C GLU A 296 -3.58 -16.21 -12.77
N MET A 297 -3.88 -16.31 -11.47
CA MET A 297 -3.72 -17.55 -10.71
C MET A 297 -4.72 -17.58 -9.56
N LYS A 298 -5.43 -18.70 -9.42
CA LYS A 298 -6.19 -19.01 -8.21
C LYS A 298 -5.24 -19.69 -7.21
N ARG A 299 -5.08 -19.09 -6.02
CA ARG A 299 -4.11 -19.54 -5.00
C ARG A 299 -4.46 -19.06 -3.60
N PRO A 300 -3.87 -19.65 -2.54
CA PRO A 300 -3.93 -19.07 -1.20
C PRO A 300 -3.31 -17.67 -1.18
N LEU A 301 -3.84 -16.78 -0.33
CA LEU A 301 -3.25 -15.45 -0.13
C LEU A 301 -1.87 -15.53 0.53
N LYS A 302 -1.69 -16.51 1.41
CA LYS A 302 -0.51 -16.69 2.24
C LYS A 302 0.17 -18.00 1.86
N GLU A 303 1.42 -17.91 1.44
CA GLU A 303 2.29 -19.07 1.23
C GLU A 303 2.83 -19.58 2.57
N ASP A 304 3.28 -20.82 2.60
CA ASP A 304 3.79 -21.44 3.83
C ASP A 304 5.00 -20.68 4.39
N ASN A 305 5.00 -20.45 5.70
CA ASN A 305 6.05 -19.74 6.43
C ASN A 305 6.35 -18.34 5.87
N THR A 306 5.35 -17.66 5.30
CA THR A 306 5.46 -16.26 4.87
C THR A 306 4.60 -15.34 5.72
N GLU A 307 5.04 -14.09 5.87
CA GLU A 307 4.26 -13.02 6.52
C GLU A 307 3.75 -12.00 5.51
N VAL A 308 4.00 -12.19 4.21
CA VAL A 308 3.65 -11.22 3.17
C VAL A 308 2.86 -11.88 2.05
N PHE A 309 2.05 -11.07 1.37
CA PHE A 309 1.46 -11.45 0.09
C PHE A 309 2.55 -11.44 -0.99
N VAL A 310 2.84 -12.61 -1.57
CA VAL A 310 3.76 -12.70 -2.72
C VAL A 310 3.02 -12.19 -3.95
N ARG A 311 3.31 -10.96 -4.34
CA ARG A 311 2.59 -10.23 -5.40
C ARG A 311 2.50 -10.98 -6.72
N TYR A 312 3.62 -11.52 -7.20
CA TYR A 312 3.75 -12.08 -8.54
C TYR A 312 3.35 -13.56 -8.57
N ASN A 313 2.43 -13.94 -9.45
CA ASN A 313 1.98 -15.33 -9.58
C ASN A 313 3.13 -16.24 -10.08
N GLU A 314 3.94 -15.76 -11.02
CA GLU A 314 5.07 -16.51 -11.58
C GLU A 314 6.17 -16.77 -10.54
N ALA A 315 6.22 -15.98 -9.46
CA ALA A 315 7.16 -16.20 -8.37
C ALA A 315 6.76 -17.35 -7.44
N ILE A 316 5.48 -17.75 -7.41
CA ILE A 316 4.97 -18.80 -6.53
C ILE A 316 5.64 -20.16 -6.76
N PRO A 317 5.67 -20.73 -7.97
CA PRO A 317 6.33 -22.01 -8.19
C PRO A 317 7.84 -21.95 -7.86
N ILE A 318 8.50 -20.83 -8.16
CA ILE A 318 9.91 -20.59 -7.82
C ILE A 318 10.12 -20.62 -6.30
N LEU A 319 9.31 -19.85 -5.55
CA LEU A 319 9.41 -19.77 -4.10
C LEU A 319 9.18 -21.14 -3.45
N ARG A 320 8.18 -21.90 -3.89
CA ARG A 320 7.89 -23.25 -3.39
C ARG A 320 9.06 -24.21 -3.62
N LYS A 321 9.67 -24.19 -4.81
CA LYS A 321 10.87 -24.99 -5.11
C LYS A 321 12.04 -24.64 -4.18
N VAL A 322 12.25 -23.36 -3.90
CA VAL A 322 13.29 -22.90 -2.98
C VAL A 322 13.01 -23.35 -1.55
N GLN A 323 11.79 -23.13 -1.06
CA GLN A 323 11.39 -23.49 0.31
C GLN A 323 11.40 -25.00 0.56
N ALA A 324 11.20 -25.83 -0.46
CA ALA A 324 11.26 -27.29 -0.36
C ALA A 324 12.64 -27.81 0.14
N PHE A 325 13.71 -27.04 -0.03
CA PHE A 325 15.04 -27.40 0.49
C PHE A 325 15.23 -27.09 1.98
N GLN A 326 14.29 -26.36 2.60
CA GLN A 326 14.30 -26.02 4.04
C GLN A 326 15.62 -25.38 4.52
N GLU A 327 16.26 -24.62 3.64
CA GLU A 327 17.49 -23.91 3.98
C GLU A 327 17.20 -22.74 4.91
N LYS A 328 18.14 -22.46 5.82
CA LYS A 328 18.01 -21.31 6.71
C LYS A 328 17.91 -20.03 5.91
N SER A 329 17.21 -19.05 6.47
CA SER A 329 17.06 -17.75 5.83
C SER A 329 18.37 -16.96 5.83
N PHE A 330 18.73 -16.35 4.71
CA PHE A 330 19.87 -15.44 4.61
C PHE A 330 19.70 -14.21 5.52
N SER A 331 18.47 -13.86 5.87
CA SER A 331 18.18 -12.79 6.83
C SER A 331 18.88 -12.99 8.17
N GLU A 332 19.21 -14.23 8.59
CA GLU A 332 19.99 -14.48 9.82
C GLU A 332 21.38 -13.84 9.81
N PHE A 333 22.00 -13.67 8.64
CA PHE A 333 23.29 -12.96 8.51
C PHE A 333 23.15 -11.45 8.52
N VAL A 334 21.95 -10.92 8.31
CA VAL A 334 21.71 -9.49 8.10
C VAL A 334 21.41 -8.81 9.43
N SER A 335 22.12 -7.73 9.74
CA SER A 335 21.92 -6.95 10.94
C SER A 335 20.59 -6.18 10.91
N SER A 336 20.10 -5.79 12.09
CA SER A 336 19.13 -4.70 12.22
C SER A 336 19.74 -3.35 11.81
N GLN A 337 18.89 -2.32 11.69
CA GLN A 337 19.34 -0.94 11.42
C GLN A 337 20.25 -0.43 12.55
N LYS A 338 21.15 0.52 12.23
CA LYS A 338 22.17 1.08 13.14
C LYS A 338 23.09 -0.01 13.72
N PRO A 339 23.74 -0.83 12.87
CA PRO A 339 24.58 -1.95 13.33
C PRO A 339 25.67 -1.53 14.32
N PHE A 340 26.21 -0.31 14.20
CA PHE A 340 27.23 0.25 15.09
C PHE A 340 26.72 1.40 15.98
N GLY A 341 25.41 1.62 16.04
CA GLY A 341 24.80 2.72 16.83
C GLY A 341 24.88 4.11 16.19
N LEU A 342 25.43 4.23 14.99
CA LEU A 342 25.69 5.51 14.31
C LEU A 342 24.55 5.92 13.37
N ARG A 343 24.04 7.15 13.53
CA ARG A 343 22.96 7.73 12.69
C ARG A 343 23.48 8.22 11.33
N THR A 344 22.56 8.49 10.40
CA THR A 344 22.84 8.88 9.01
C THR A 344 23.55 10.22 8.94
N PHE A 345 23.37 11.11 9.93
CA PHE A 345 24.03 12.41 9.98
C PHE A 345 25.45 12.35 10.56
N VAL A 346 25.86 11.23 11.17
CA VAL A 346 27.24 11.07 11.68
C VAL A 346 28.21 11.12 10.51
N ARG A 347 29.27 11.91 10.66
CA ARG A 347 30.33 12.08 9.67
C ARG A 347 31.68 11.86 10.34
N GLY A 348 32.46 10.92 9.81
CA GLY A 348 33.85 10.75 10.19
C GLY A 348 34.75 11.85 9.61
N LYS A 349 35.94 11.98 10.16
CA LYS A 349 37.00 12.85 9.63
C LYS A 349 37.41 12.38 8.23
N LYS A 350 37.84 13.31 7.37
CA LYS A 350 38.23 12.99 5.97
C LYS A 350 39.55 12.22 5.89
N GLU A 351 40.48 12.51 6.79
CA GLU A 351 41.81 11.90 6.84
C GLU A 351 41.89 10.90 7.99
N SER A 352 42.67 9.83 7.78
CA SER A 352 42.95 8.84 8.81
C SER A 352 43.80 9.47 9.92
N PHE A 353 43.64 8.98 11.15
CA PHE A 353 44.43 9.36 12.30
C PHE A 353 44.81 8.10 13.10
N SER A 354 45.68 8.24 14.11
CA SER A 354 46.10 7.10 14.93
C SER A 354 44.89 6.38 15.51
N ASP A 355 44.87 5.05 15.39
CA ASP A 355 43.84 4.17 15.96
C ASP A 355 42.41 4.42 15.44
N SER A 356 42.29 5.06 14.28
CA SER A 356 40.99 5.32 13.68
C SER A 356 40.34 4.05 13.10
N VAL A 357 39.02 4.00 13.17
CA VAL A 357 38.17 3.01 12.51
C VAL A 357 37.65 3.60 11.22
N ILE A 358 37.68 2.82 10.14
CA ILE A 358 37.12 3.22 8.84
C ILE A 358 35.59 3.25 8.95
N LEU A 359 34.96 4.39 8.67
CA LEU A 359 33.52 4.56 8.67
C LEU A 359 32.98 4.66 7.25
N TYR A 360 32.17 3.68 6.85
CA TYR A 360 31.34 3.75 5.64
C TYR A 360 30.10 4.58 5.96
N GLN A 361 29.94 5.71 5.27
CA GLN A 361 28.88 6.68 5.50
C GLN A 361 28.16 7.06 4.21
N SER A 362 27.08 7.83 4.32
CA SER A 362 26.43 8.39 3.13
C SER A 362 27.43 9.25 2.35
N LYS A 363 27.57 8.96 1.05
CA LYS A 363 28.48 9.65 0.11
C LYS A 363 29.98 9.53 0.43
N GLY A 364 30.45 8.41 0.99
CA GLY A 364 31.89 8.09 1.00
C GLY A 364 32.37 7.38 2.27
N ILE A 365 33.68 7.52 2.51
CA ILE A 365 34.38 6.96 3.67
C ILE A 365 34.88 8.10 4.56
N GLY A 366 34.81 7.92 5.88
CA GLY A 366 35.46 8.77 6.86
C GLY A 366 36.17 7.93 7.93
N TYR A 367 36.70 8.60 8.96
CA TYR A 367 37.43 7.96 10.05
C TYR A 367 36.90 8.44 11.40
N ILE A 368 36.67 7.51 12.34
CA ILE A 368 36.13 7.79 13.69
C ILE A 368 36.94 7.08 14.77
N ASN A 369 36.80 7.54 16.01
CA ASN A 369 37.35 6.81 17.15
C ASN A 369 36.49 5.58 17.43
N LYS A 370 37.13 4.52 17.92
CA LYS A 370 36.42 3.30 18.31
C LYS A 370 35.38 3.55 19.42
N ASP A 371 35.65 4.49 20.32
CA ASP A 371 34.77 4.83 21.44
C ASP A 371 33.45 5.50 21.00
N GLU A 372 33.37 5.99 19.76
CA GLU A 372 32.13 6.52 19.17
C GLU A 372 31.15 5.41 18.76
N ILE A 373 31.60 4.15 18.74
CA ILE A 373 30.78 2.98 18.39
C ILE A 373 30.14 2.43 19.67
N SER A 374 28.81 2.51 19.74
CA SER A 374 28.06 2.05 20.92
C SER A 374 27.55 0.61 20.80
N ASN A 375 27.39 0.09 19.57
CA ASN A 375 26.84 -1.25 19.32
C ASN A 375 27.81 -2.14 18.56
N ASN A 376 27.77 -3.45 18.81
CA ASN A 376 28.52 -4.48 18.07
C ASN A 376 30.02 -4.17 17.90
N ASN A 377 30.65 -3.63 18.95
CA ASN A 377 32.07 -3.28 18.98
C ASN A 377 32.99 -4.45 18.58
N ASN A 378 32.61 -5.67 18.93
CA ASN A 378 33.30 -6.90 18.55
C ASN A 378 33.32 -7.15 17.04
N TRP A 379 32.37 -6.61 16.27
CA TRP A 379 32.33 -6.79 14.82
C TRP A 379 33.34 -5.93 14.10
N VAL A 380 33.80 -4.81 14.68
CA VAL A 380 34.68 -3.81 14.02
C VAL A 380 35.92 -4.47 13.41
N ASN A 381 36.54 -5.39 14.13
CA ASN A 381 37.79 -6.06 13.73
C ASN A 381 37.60 -7.35 12.92
N LEU A 382 36.38 -7.66 12.49
CA LEU A 382 36.08 -8.88 11.72
C LEU A 382 35.82 -8.57 10.25
N HIS A 383 35.89 -9.61 9.40
CA HIS A 383 35.47 -9.53 8.01
C HIS A 383 33.94 -9.45 7.94
N LYS A 384 33.40 -8.53 7.14
CA LYS A 384 31.95 -8.38 6.95
C LYS A 384 31.62 -7.79 5.59
N ILE A 385 30.34 -7.67 5.28
CA ILE A 385 29.85 -7.01 4.07
C ILE A 385 28.89 -5.90 4.46
N PHE A 386 28.98 -4.75 3.81
CA PHE A 386 28.03 -3.65 3.93
C PHE A 386 27.12 -3.61 2.71
N ILE A 387 25.81 -3.47 2.94
CA ILE A 387 24.81 -3.33 1.89
C ILE A 387 23.93 -2.12 2.19
N SER A 388 23.59 -1.30 1.20
CA SER A 388 22.79 -0.09 1.42
C SER A 388 21.40 -0.44 1.97
N TYR A 389 20.97 0.26 3.03
CA TYR A 389 19.64 0.11 3.61
C TYR A 389 18.55 0.69 2.71
N VAL A 390 18.83 1.79 2.01
CA VAL A 390 17.91 2.42 1.06
C VAL A 390 18.48 2.33 -0.34
N TYR A 391 17.69 1.81 -1.27
CA TYR A 391 17.95 1.86 -2.69
C TYR A 391 16.61 1.85 -3.46
N GLY A 392 16.37 2.91 -4.23
CA GLY A 392 15.23 2.97 -5.14
C GLY A 392 15.56 2.26 -6.44
N ALA A 393 14.86 1.16 -6.72
CA ALA A 393 14.70 0.72 -8.10
C ALA A 393 13.90 1.81 -8.84
N GLY A 394 14.23 2.10 -10.11
CA GLY A 394 13.39 2.96 -10.95
C GLY A 394 12.00 2.37 -11.20
N GLU A 395 11.28 2.85 -12.20
CA GLU A 395 9.88 2.40 -12.44
C GLU A 395 9.73 1.33 -13.54
N GLY A 396 10.68 1.18 -14.46
CA GLY A 396 10.68 0.12 -15.48
C GLY A 396 11.57 -1.10 -15.20
N PHE A 397 11.01 -2.29 -15.34
CA PHE A 397 11.74 -3.57 -15.35
C PHE A 397 12.57 -3.75 -16.64
N PRO A 398 13.72 -4.47 -16.59
CA PRO A 398 14.32 -5.11 -15.43
C PRO A 398 14.95 -4.11 -14.45
N HIS A 399 14.85 -4.39 -13.15
CA HIS A 399 15.29 -3.48 -12.09
C HIS A 399 16.59 -3.92 -11.41
N GLN A 400 17.36 -2.93 -10.97
CA GLN A 400 18.35 -3.15 -9.92
C GLN A 400 17.64 -3.12 -8.56
N ILE A 401 17.58 -4.27 -7.88
CA ILE A 401 16.81 -4.41 -6.63
C ILE A 401 17.58 -3.86 -5.41
N LEU A 402 18.89 -4.08 -5.41
CA LEU A 402 19.81 -3.72 -4.33
C LEU A 402 21.01 -2.96 -4.91
N ASN A 403 21.64 -2.13 -4.08
CA ASN A 403 22.92 -1.51 -4.44
C ASN A 403 24.08 -2.52 -4.38
N LYS A 404 25.24 -2.16 -4.91
CA LYS A 404 26.42 -3.05 -4.89
C LYS A 404 26.86 -3.32 -3.44
N PRO A 405 27.03 -4.59 -3.03
CA PRO A 405 27.58 -4.92 -1.72
C PRO A 405 29.05 -4.49 -1.65
N ILE A 406 29.50 -4.07 -0.46
CA ILE A 406 30.85 -3.58 -0.21
C ILE A 406 31.53 -4.50 0.80
N TYR A 407 32.71 -5.01 0.47
CA TYR A 407 33.52 -5.73 1.45
C TYR A 407 34.04 -4.79 2.54
N GLY A 408 33.64 -5.06 3.78
CA GLY A 408 34.11 -4.37 4.98
C GLY A 408 35.29 -5.12 5.58
N LYS A 409 36.51 -4.62 5.34
CA LYS A 409 37.74 -5.18 5.92
C LYS A 409 37.77 -5.03 7.45
N PRO A 410 38.58 -5.82 8.18
CA PRO A 410 38.84 -5.58 9.59
C PRO A 410 39.20 -4.13 9.89
N ASN A 411 38.81 -3.64 11.07
CA ASN A 411 38.89 -2.24 11.48
C ASN A 411 37.97 -1.30 10.67
N SER A 412 36.72 -1.72 10.48
CA SER A 412 35.70 -0.90 9.80
C SER A 412 34.30 -0.98 10.43
N ALA A 413 33.53 0.09 10.28
CA ALA A 413 32.15 0.26 10.73
C ALA A 413 31.32 1.01 9.67
N CYS A 414 30.01 1.11 9.87
CA CYS A 414 29.11 1.86 8.99
C CYS A 414 28.05 2.65 9.77
N THR A 415 27.54 3.72 9.16
CA THR A 415 26.33 4.41 9.64
C THR A 415 25.06 3.63 9.29
N GLU A 416 23.92 4.03 9.84
CA GLU A 416 22.60 3.43 9.54
C GLU A 416 22.17 3.47 8.06
N THR A 417 22.94 4.13 7.19
CA THR A 417 22.78 4.08 5.73
C THR A 417 23.04 2.67 5.18
N TYR A 418 23.75 1.82 5.92
CA TYR A 418 24.05 0.45 5.55
C TYR A 418 23.54 -0.56 6.60
N LEU A 419 23.33 -1.79 6.16
CA LEU A 419 23.25 -2.98 7.00
C LEU A 419 24.56 -3.75 6.92
N VAL A 420 24.82 -4.57 7.95
CA VAL A 420 25.95 -5.50 7.99
C VAL A 420 25.45 -6.90 7.66
N ILE A 421 26.16 -7.59 6.77
CA ILE A 421 26.01 -9.03 6.53
C ILE A 421 27.25 -9.72 7.10
N GLY A 422 27.04 -10.69 7.99
CA GLY A 422 28.10 -11.39 8.73
C GLY A 422 28.11 -11.02 10.22
N PRO A 423 29.27 -11.05 10.90
CA PRO A 423 30.64 -11.19 10.39
C PRO A 423 31.02 -12.61 9.92
N PHE A 424 32.16 -12.73 9.22
CA PHE A 424 32.69 -13.98 8.65
C PHE A 424 34.18 -14.19 8.96
N ALA A 425 34.65 -15.41 8.72
CA ALA A 425 35.99 -15.84 9.10
C ALA A 425 37.12 -15.18 8.29
N ASN A 426 36.93 -14.94 6.99
CA ASN A 426 37.97 -14.42 6.10
C ASN A 426 37.38 -13.65 4.90
N LYS A 427 38.25 -13.00 4.14
CA LYS A 427 37.89 -12.23 2.95
C LYS A 427 37.27 -13.09 1.84
N GLU A 428 37.82 -14.27 1.59
CA GLU A 428 37.35 -15.19 0.54
C GLU A 428 35.88 -15.57 0.73
N ARG A 429 35.48 -15.90 1.96
CA ARG A 429 34.08 -16.17 2.30
C ARG A 429 33.18 -14.95 2.05
N CYS A 430 33.65 -13.74 2.36
CA CYS A 430 32.91 -12.52 2.03
C CYS A 430 32.76 -12.35 0.51
N ASP A 431 33.80 -12.60 -0.26
CA ASP A 431 33.77 -12.48 -1.73
C ASP A 431 32.80 -13.50 -2.35
N ASN A 432 32.77 -14.73 -1.85
CA ASN A 432 31.80 -15.76 -2.25
C ASN A 432 30.35 -15.32 -1.95
N ILE A 433 30.10 -14.73 -0.78
CA ILE A 433 28.77 -14.20 -0.43
C ILE A 433 28.41 -12.99 -1.31
N ILE A 434 29.38 -12.12 -1.61
CA ILE A 434 29.19 -11.01 -2.55
C ILE A 434 28.80 -11.54 -3.93
N SER A 435 29.44 -12.59 -4.45
CA SER A 435 29.03 -13.21 -5.72
C SER A 435 27.59 -13.70 -5.67
N TYR A 436 27.16 -14.28 -4.53
CA TYR A 436 25.79 -14.74 -4.36
C TYR A 436 24.78 -13.58 -4.35
N ILE A 437 25.07 -12.49 -3.61
CA ILE A 437 24.24 -11.26 -3.61
C ILE A 437 24.15 -10.66 -5.03
N ASN A 438 25.20 -10.84 -5.84
CA ASN A 438 25.27 -10.36 -7.21
C ASN A 438 24.52 -11.24 -8.24
N THR A 439 23.94 -12.37 -7.84
CA THR A 439 23.05 -13.18 -8.72
C THR A 439 21.68 -12.53 -8.89
N ARG A 440 21.06 -12.72 -10.06
CA ARG A 440 19.65 -12.35 -10.28
C ARG A 440 18.73 -13.16 -9.38
N PHE A 441 19.02 -14.45 -9.17
CA PHE A 441 18.29 -15.32 -8.26
C PHE A 441 18.14 -14.71 -6.86
N PHE A 442 19.25 -14.29 -6.23
CA PHE A 442 19.24 -13.66 -4.91
C PHE A 442 18.35 -12.42 -4.89
N ARG A 443 18.57 -11.52 -5.85
CA ARG A 443 17.85 -10.24 -5.92
C ARG A 443 16.37 -10.42 -6.26
N PHE A 444 16.01 -11.45 -7.01
CA PHE A 444 14.62 -11.79 -7.31
C PHE A 444 13.86 -12.18 -6.04
N LEU A 445 14.45 -13.05 -5.21
CA LEU A 445 13.84 -13.43 -3.93
C LEU A 445 13.69 -12.23 -2.97
N VAL A 446 14.64 -11.28 -3.00
CA VAL A 446 14.53 -10.02 -2.26
C VAL A 446 13.39 -9.14 -2.79
N LEU A 447 13.22 -9.07 -4.11
CA LEU A 447 12.15 -8.28 -4.75
C LEU A 447 10.75 -8.72 -4.28
N LEU A 448 10.54 -10.01 -3.99
CA LEU A 448 9.24 -10.53 -3.56
C LEU A 448 8.69 -9.89 -2.27
N ILE A 449 9.56 -9.27 -1.46
CA ILE A 449 9.19 -8.58 -0.22
C ILE A 449 9.48 -7.07 -0.32
N LYS A 450 10.52 -6.69 -1.06
CA LYS A 450 11.00 -5.30 -1.15
C LYS A 450 10.10 -4.45 -2.06
N ASN A 451 8.94 -4.04 -1.56
CA ASN A 451 7.98 -3.19 -2.25
C ASN A 451 8.27 -1.67 -2.17
N THR A 452 9.29 -1.25 -1.41
CA THR A 452 9.72 0.15 -1.30
C THR A 452 11.22 0.30 -1.50
N GLN A 453 11.74 1.53 -1.39
CA GLN A 453 13.18 1.78 -1.47
C GLN A 453 13.96 1.16 -0.30
N SER A 454 13.32 0.90 0.84
CA SER A 454 14.00 0.35 2.02
C SER A 454 14.20 -1.16 1.88
N ALA A 455 15.38 -1.65 2.27
CA ALA A 455 15.77 -3.06 2.30
C ALA A 455 16.18 -3.50 3.73
N PRO A 456 15.27 -3.44 4.72
CA PRO A 456 15.52 -3.96 6.07
C PRO A 456 15.79 -5.47 6.08
N LYS A 457 16.35 -5.98 7.19
CA LYS A 457 16.62 -7.42 7.42
C LYS A 457 15.53 -8.36 6.88
N ARG A 458 14.24 -8.04 7.09
CA ARG A 458 13.10 -8.86 6.64
C ARG A 458 13.03 -9.11 5.14
N VAL A 459 13.55 -8.22 4.29
CA VAL A 459 13.46 -8.41 2.82
C VAL A 459 14.32 -9.57 2.32
N TYR A 460 15.25 -10.05 3.14
CA TYR A 460 16.13 -11.17 2.81
C TYR A 460 15.56 -12.52 3.30
N GLN A 461 14.30 -12.56 3.79
CA GLN A 461 13.80 -13.75 4.47
C GLN A 461 13.63 -14.96 3.54
N PHE A 462 13.24 -14.74 2.28
CA PHE A 462 13.07 -15.80 1.27
C PHE A 462 14.37 -16.26 0.63
N VAL A 463 15.46 -15.52 0.83
CA VAL A 463 16.75 -15.90 0.27
C VAL A 463 17.33 -17.06 1.09
N PRO A 464 17.64 -18.20 0.48
CA PRO A 464 18.21 -19.34 1.20
C PRO A 464 19.72 -19.18 1.45
N GLN A 465 20.19 -19.55 2.64
CA GLN A 465 21.63 -19.64 2.91
C GLN A 465 22.28 -20.74 2.05
N GLN A 466 23.45 -20.45 1.49
CA GLN A 466 24.24 -21.38 0.70
C GLN A 466 25.52 -21.80 1.42
N LYS A 467 26.22 -22.80 0.88
CA LYS A 467 27.62 -23.05 1.25
C LYS A 467 28.49 -22.02 0.55
N PHE A 468 29.21 -21.21 1.33
CA PHE A 468 30.04 -20.09 0.85
C PHE A 468 31.53 -20.44 0.84
N ASP A 469 31.85 -21.71 0.64
CA ASP A 469 33.20 -22.24 0.36
C ASP A 469 33.62 -22.02 -1.10
N LYS A 470 32.67 -21.74 -1.99
CA LYS A 470 32.87 -21.35 -3.38
C LYS A 470 31.96 -20.17 -3.78
N PRO A 471 32.24 -19.47 -4.88
CA PRO A 471 31.29 -18.51 -5.45
C PRO A 471 30.04 -19.22 -6.02
N TRP A 472 28.97 -18.43 -6.21
CA TRP A 472 27.72 -18.88 -6.81
C TRP A 472 27.39 -18.07 -8.06
N THR A 473 26.92 -18.75 -9.10
CA THR A 473 26.38 -18.12 -10.30
C THR A 473 24.87 -18.35 -10.42
N ASP A 474 24.20 -17.58 -11.28
CA ASP A 474 22.78 -17.75 -11.56
C ASP A 474 22.50 -19.17 -12.13
N GLU A 475 23.32 -19.67 -13.04
CA GLU A 475 23.14 -20.99 -13.68
C GLU A 475 23.22 -22.14 -12.65
N GLU A 476 24.16 -22.06 -11.71
CA GLU A 476 24.30 -23.05 -10.64
C GLU A 476 23.06 -23.06 -9.72
N LEU A 477 22.54 -21.88 -9.38
CA LEU A 477 21.35 -21.74 -8.53
C LEU A 477 20.09 -22.22 -9.25
N TYR A 478 19.90 -21.82 -10.50
CA TYR A 478 18.77 -22.27 -11.31
C TYR A 478 18.74 -23.79 -11.44
N LYS A 479 19.89 -24.40 -11.71
CA LYS A 479 20.03 -25.86 -11.74
C LYS A 479 19.76 -26.49 -10.38
N LYS A 480 20.30 -25.93 -9.30
CA LYS A 480 20.12 -26.45 -7.93
C LYS A 480 18.64 -26.53 -7.55
N TYR A 481 17.86 -25.49 -7.83
CA TYR A 481 16.44 -25.43 -7.47
C TYR A 481 15.51 -26.02 -8.52
N GLY A 482 16.04 -26.58 -9.62
CA GLY A 482 15.24 -27.18 -10.69
C GLY A 482 14.30 -26.17 -11.35
N LEU A 483 14.80 -24.96 -11.63
CA LEU A 483 14.00 -23.94 -12.29
C LEU A 483 13.82 -24.27 -13.78
N THR A 484 12.61 -24.02 -14.29
CA THR A 484 12.29 -24.19 -15.71
C THR A 484 12.81 -23.01 -16.53
N GLU A 485 12.89 -23.16 -17.86
CA GLU A 485 13.29 -22.06 -18.74
C GLU A 485 12.36 -20.84 -18.62
N GLU A 486 11.05 -21.06 -18.45
CA GLU A 486 10.06 -20.00 -18.25
C GLU A 486 10.27 -19.26 -16.93
N GLU A 487 10.53 -19.98 -15.83
CA GLU A 487 10.83 -19.39 -14.52
C GLU A 487 12.13 -18.59 -14.55
N ILE A 488 13.16 -19.11 -15.22
CA ILE A 488 14.44 -18.41 -15.43
C ILE A 488 14.21 -17.14 -16.24
N ALA A 489 13.51 -17.23 -17.37
CA ALA A 489 13.19 -16.08 -18.21
C ALA A 489 12.41 -15.01 -17.43
N TYR A 490 11.51 -15.42 -16.53
CA TYR A 490 10.80 -14.50 -15.66
C TYR A 490 11.74 -13.79 -14.67
N ILE A 491 12.64 -14.51 -14.00
CA ILE A 491 13.65 -13.90 -13.12
C ILE A 491 14.47 -12.86 -13.87
N GLU A 492 14.91 -13.19 -15.10
CA GLU A 492 15.74 -12.31 -15.92
C GLU A 492 14.97 -11.10 -16.48
N LYS A 493 13.67 -11.24 -16.76
CA LYS A 493 12.77 -10.13 -17.09
C LYS A 493 12.65 -9.14 -15.93
N MET A 494 12.65 -9.63 -14.69
CA MET A 494 12.44 -8.81 -13.50
C MET A 494 13.73 -8.17 -12.96
N VAL A 495 14.87 -8.86 -13.06
CA VAL A 495 16.11 -8.44 -12.40
C VAL A 495 17.21 -8.13 -13.39
N ARG A 496 17.72 -6.90 -13.33
CA ARG A 496 18.83 -6.47 -14.15
C ARG A 496 20.11 -7.23 -13.76
N PRO A 497 20.95 -7.65 -14.74
CA PRO A 497 22.28 -8.16 -14.44
C PRO A 497 23.10 -7.11 -13.68
N MET A 498 23.94 -7.56 -12.76
CA MET A 498 24.95 -6.72 -12.12
C MET A 498 26.29 -6.94 -12.82
N GLU A 499 26.86 -5.87 -13.35
CA GLU A 499 28.24 -5.81 -13.85
C GLU A 499 29.25 -5.56 -12.72
#